data_AF-A0A4Y2HS99-F1
#
_entry.id   AF-A0A4Y2HS99-F1
#
_cell.length_a   1.000
_cell.length_b   1.000
_cell.length_c   1.000
_cell.angle_alpha   90.00
_cell.angle_beta   90.00
_cell.angle_gamma   90.00
#
_symmetry.space_group_name_H-M   'P 1'
#
loop_
_entity.id
_entity.type
_entity.pdbx_description
1 polymer ?
#
loop_
_entity_poly.entity_id
_entity_poly.type
_entity_poly.pdbx_seq_one_letter_code
_entity_poly.pdbx_strand_id
1 'polypeptide(L)'
;MKENMTFLVPRKRKNEELNPKNLVGTVTYGGRGVLVWGRISASGLGNLVFFDGIMNHALYLNILKDNLKLSAQNLGIGNNFFYQDNDPMHAALNVRLWCLYNCPQNLKTPPQSPDLNPIEHIWRELEVRVRKHDVKTKIELETVMMEEWINIDAEITKKLVKSIPKRLTAVVEAKGYPTKY
;
A
#
# COMPACT_ATOMS: atom_id res chain seq x y z
N MET A 1 -1.46 -11.30 0.98
CA MET A 1 -0.64 -10.06 0.98
C MET A 1 -1.35 -9.13 1.95
N LYS A 2 -0.63 -8.52 2.89
CA LYS A 2 -1.21 -7.57 3.85
C LYS A 2 -0.99 -6.19 3.24
N GLU A 3 -2.00 -5.32 3.14
CA GLU A 3 -1.82 -3.92 2.68
C GLU A 3 -0.94 -3.07 3.62
N ASN A 4 -0.42 -3.68 4.68
CA ASN A 4 0.52 -3.06 5.59
C ASN A 4 1.93 -3.45 5.20
N MET A 5 2.65 -2.53 4.59
CA MET A 5 4.06 -2.76 4.31
C MET A 5 4.90 -2.35 5.51
N THR A 6 5.78 -3.24 5.95
CA THR A 6 6.76 -2.95 6.99
C THR A 6 8.04 -2.47 6.32
N PHE A 7 8.38 -1.19 6.46
CA PHE A 7 9.68 -0.68 6.04
C PHE A 7 10.67 -0.82 7.19
N LEU A 8 11.80 -1.48 6.94
CA LEU A 8 12.83 -1.73 7.96
C LEU A 8 13.99 -0.74 7.82
N VAL A 9 14.51 -0.23 8.93
CA VAL A 9 15.79 0.52 8.96
C VAL A 9 16.93 -0.42 8.52
N PRO A 10 17.69 -0.11 7.45
CA PRO A 10 18.81 -0.93 7.02
C PRO A 10 19.92 -0.94 8.08
N ARG A 11 20.36 -2.14 8.51
CA ARG A 11 21.56 -2.28 9.36
C ARG A 11 22.78 -2.49 8.46
N LYS A 12 23.57 -1.46 8.18
CA LYS A 12 24.90 -1.65 7.56
C LYS A 12 25.83 -2.34 8.56
N ARG A 13 26.09 -3.64 8.37
CA ARG A 13 27.28 -4.31 8.90
C ARG A 13 28.15 -4.69 7.72
N LYS A 14 29.36 -4.13 7.63
CA LYS A 14 30.36 -4.54 6.63
C LYS A 14 30.63 -6.04 6.79
N ASN A 15 30.66 -6.76 5.67
CA ASN A 15 31.10 -8.16 5.50
C ASN A 15 30.11 -9.32 5.77
N GLU A 16 28.77 -9.12 5.71
CA GLU A 16 27.78 -10.23 5.80
C GLU A 16 26.85 -10.38 4.58
N GLU A 17 27.17 -9.71 3.46
CA GLU A 17 26.28 -9.59 2.28
C GLU A 17 25.98 -10.92 1.54
N LEU A 18 26.79 -11.97 1.75
CA LEU A 18 26.67 -13.27 1.06
C LEU A 18 26.19 -14.43 1.94
N ASN A 19 25.63 -14.18 3.12
CA ASN A 19 25.17 -15.25 4.00
C ASN A 19 23.84 -15.87 3.50
N PRO A 20 23.77 -17.20 3.20
CA PRO A 20 22.56 -17.86 2.72
C PRO A 20 21.37 -17.78 3.68
N LYS A 21 21.59 -17.46 4.96
CA LYS A 21 20.53 -17.21 5.95
C LYS A 21 19.74 -15.91 5.73
N ASN A 22 20.22 -15.03 4.84
CA ASN A 22 19.54 -13.82 4.40
C ASN A 22 18.68 -14.03 3.15
N LEU A 23 18.68 -15.25 2.60
CA LEU A 23 17.87 -15.65 1.45
C LEU A 23 16.66 -16.46 1.96
N VAL A 24 15.52 -15.77 2.00
CA VAL A 24 14.16 -16.28 2.24
C VAL A 24 13.80 -16.59 3.71
N GLY A 25 12.89 -15.77 4.23
CA GLY A 25 12.17 -15.98 5.48
C GLY A 25 11.68 -14.65 6.05
N THR A 26 10.38 -14.38 5.95
CA THR A 26 9.72 -13.23 6.56
C THR A 26 9.95 -13.23 8.07
N VAL A 27 10.95 -12.48 8.55
CA VAL A 27 11.26 -12.35 9.98
C VAL A 27 11.39 -10.86 10.28
N THR A 28 10.54 -10.38 11.19
CA THR A 28 10.58 -9.05 11.78
C THR A 28 11.89 -8.88 12.56
N TYR A 29 12.96 -8.47 11.87
CA TYR A 29 14.24 -8.22 12.50
C TYR A 29 14.23 -6.86 13.23
N GLY A 30 14.02 -6.90 14.55
CA GLY A 30 14.59 -5.95 15.50
C GLY A 30 13.89 -4.60 15.69
N GLY A 31 12.56 -4.56 15.68
CA GLY A 31 11.76 -3.46 16.26
C GLY A 31 11.96 -2.05 15.67
N ARG A 32 12.72 -1.92 14.59
CA ARG A 32 13.03 -0.65 13.90
C ARG A 32 12.24 -0.48 12.59
N GLY A 33 11.18 -1.26 12.42
CA GLY A 33 10.30 -1.13 11.27
C GLY A 33 9.19 -0.12 11.54
N VAL A 34 8.73 0.57 10.50
CA VAL A 34 7.48 1.34 10.54
C VAL A 34 6.40 0.60 9.78
N LEU A 35 5.18 0.64 10.30
CA LEU A 35 3.99 0.16 9.60
C LEU A 35 3.25 1.34 9.04
N VAL A 36 2.81 1.20 7.79
CA VAL A 36 2.26 2.31 7.03
C VAL A 36 1.05 1.86 6.21
N TRP A 37 0.06 2.75 6.14
CA TRP A 37 -1.05 2.69 5.21
C TRP A 37 -0.93 3.84 4.22
N GLY A 38 -1.21 3.59 2.95
CA GLY A 38 -1.13 4.60 1.90
C GLY A 38 -2.31 4.52 0.96
N ARG A 39 -2.71 5.67 0.41
CA ARG A 39 -3.72 5.76 -0.65
C ARG A 39 -3.11 6.31 -1.92
N ILE A 40 -3.56 5.81 -3.07
CA ILE A 40 -3.18 6.35 -4.38
C ILE A 40 -4.42 6.65 -5.23
N SER A 41 -4.26 7.57 -6.18
CA SER A 41 -5.26 7.91 -7.18
C SER A 41 -4.61 8.23 -8.53
N ALA A 42 -5.42 8.34 -9.58
CA ALA A 42 -4.91 8.76 -10.89
C ALA A 42 -4.36 10.20 -10.88
N SER A 43 -4.78 11.02 -9.92
CA SER A 43 -4.34 12.41 -9.75
C SER A 43 -3.05 12.54 -8.93
N GLY A 44 -2.58 11.45 -8.32
CA GLY A 44 -1.40 11.46 -7.46
C GLY A 44 -1.58 10.60 -6.22
N LEU A 45 -0.60 10.71 -5.32
CA LEU A 45 -0.59 10.03 -4.03
C LEU A 45 -1.48 10.77 -3.03
N GLY A 46 -2.20 10.00 -2.22
CA GLY A 46 -2.99 10.47 -1.10
C GLY A 46 -2.20 10.39 0.20
N ASN A 47 -2.92 10.35 1.32
CA ASN A 47 -2.31 10.33 2.65
C ASN A 47 -1.46 9.07 2.88
N LEU A 48 -0.34 9.26 3.58
CA LEU A 48 0.52 8.22 4.12
C LEU A 48 0.38 8.25 5.65
N VAL A 49 -0.10 7.16 6.24
CA VAL A 49 -0.48 7.08 7.66
C VAL A 49 0.38 6.04 8.35
N PHE A 50 1.18 6.47 9.32
CA PHE A 50 1.97 5.58 10.17
C PHE A 50 1.14 5.12 11.36
N PHE A 51 1.34 3.87 11.78
CA PHE A 51 0.68 3.32 12.95
C PHE A 51 1.58 2.31 13.65
N ASP A 52 1.30 2.07 14.93
CA ASP A 52 2.01 1.12 15.76
C ASP A 52 1.17 -0.14 16.03
N GLY A 53 1.86 -1.26 16.26
CA GLY A 53 1.23 -2.53 16.60
C GLY A 53 0.66 -3.28 15.39
N ILE A 54 -0.29 -4.18 15.63
CA ILE A 54 -0.91 -4.98 14.57
C ILE A 54 -2.12 -4.20 14.05
N MET A 55 -2.18 -3.97 12.73
CA MET A 55 -3.40 -3.44 12.12
C MET A 55 -4.58 -4.33 12.54
N ASN A 56 -5.74 -3.75 12.83
CA ASN A 56 -6.95 -4.53 13.06
C ASN A 56 -8.12 -3.83 12.37
N HIS A 57 -9.26 -4.53 12.26
CA HIS A 57 -10.43 -4.01 11.55
C HIS A 57 -11.00 -2.71 12.15
N ALA A 58 -10.71 -2.40 13.42
CA ALA A 58 -11.13 -1.15 14.06
C ALA A 58 -10.19 0.01 13.70
N LEU A 59 -8.88 -0.22 13.80
CA LEU A 59 -7.86 0.75 13.40
C LEU A 59 -7.97 1.07 11.91
N TYR A 60 -8.13 0.05 11.07
CA TYR A 60 -8.35 0.23 9.62
C TYR A 60 -9.59 1.06 9.34
N LEU A 61 -10.71 0.78 10.02
CA LEU A 61 -11.93 1.56 9.87
C LEU A 61 -11.76 3.03 10.28
N ASN A 62 -10.99 3.30 11.34
CA ASN A 62 -10.68 4.68 11.73
C ASN A 62 -9.84 5.39 10.67
N ILE A 63 -8.79 4.72 10.17
CA ILE A 63 -7.96 5.24 9.06
C ILE A 63 -8.84 5.57 7.85
N LEU A 64 -9.77 4.69 7.47
CA LEU A 64 -10.72 4.97 6.39
C LEU A 64 -11.61 6.19 6.68
N LYS A 65 -12.18 6.30 7.87
CA LYS A 65 -13.04 7.43 8.24
C LYS A 65 -12.30 8.76 8.17
N ASP A 66 -11.08 8.80 8.69
CA ASP A 66 -10.27 10.00 8.81
C ASP A 66 -9.69 10.44 7.46
N ASN A 67 -9.29 9.47 6.63
CA ASN A 67 -8.54 9.76 5.40
C ASN A 67 -9.40 9.71 4.13
N LEU A 68 -10.45 8.90 4.07
CA LEU A 68 -11.17 8.68 2.81
C LEU A 68 -11.98 9.90 2.38
N LYS A 69 -12.72 10.51 3.32
CA LYS A 69 -13.55 11.70 3.06
C LYS A 69 -12.70 12.91 2.69
N LEU A 70 -11.67 13.18 3.50
CA LEU A 70 -10.77 14.32 3.30
C LEU A 70 -10.00 14.19 1.98
N SER A 71 -9.47 13.00 1.69
CA SER A 71 -8.76 12.76 0.42
C SER A 71 -9.68 12.82 -0.81
N ALA A 72 -10.95 12.39 -0.71
CA ALA A 72 -11.90 12.49 -1.81
C ALA A 72 -12.21 13.96 -2.16
N GLN A 73 -12.38 14.80 -1.13
CA GLN A 73 -12.55 16.24 -1.29
C GLN A 73 -11.31 16.92 -1.89
N ASN A 74 -10.12 16.65 -1.33
CA ASN A 74 -8.86 17.26 -1.76
C ASN A 74 -8.49 16.93 -3.21
N LEU A 75 -8.88 15.75 -3.69
CA LEU A 75 -8.54 15.28 -5.05
C LEU A 75 -9.63 15.60 -6.09
N GLY A 76 -10.72 16.30 -5.71
CA GLY A 76 -11.86 16.57 -6.61
C GLY A 76 -12.57 15.28 -7.08
N ILE A 77 -12.45 14.22 -6.29
CA ILE A 77 -12.89 12.87 -6.58
C ILE A 77 -14.34 12.77 -6.12
N GLY A 78 -15.30 12.98 -7.03
CA GLY A 78 -16.73 12.73 -6.82
C GLY A 78 -17.05 11.23 -6.71
N ASN A 79 -17.96 10.72 -7.55
CA ASN A 79 -18.36 9.29 -7.64
C ASN A 79 -17.26 8.37 -8.21
N ASN A 80 -16.04 8.41 -7.66
CA ASN A 80 -14.96 7.55 -8.14
C ASN A 80 -14.98 6.18 -7.46
N PHE A 81 -14.42 5.21 -8.17
CA PHE A 81 -14.27 3.84 -7.69
C PHE A 81 -13.33 3.78 -6.48
N PHE A 82 -13.79 3.11 -5.43
CA PHE A 82 -12.95 2.69 -4.32
C PHE A 82 -12.49 1.27 -4.57
N TYR A 83 -11.20 1.03 -4.40
CA TYR A 83 -10.59 -0.27 -4.56
C TYR A 83 -9.73 -0.55 -3.33
N GLN A 84 -9.90 -1.74 -2.77
CA GLN A 84 -9.07 -2.32 -1.72
C GLN A 84 -8.89 -3.81 -2.04
N ASP A 85 -7.81 -4.41 -1.57
CA ASP A 85 -7.57 -5.83 -1.72
C ASP A 85 -8.49 -6.65 -0.80
N ASN A 86 -8.29 -7.97 -0.82
CA ASN A 86 -9.05 -8.90 0.00
C ASN A 86 -8.33 -9.31 1.30
N ASP A 87 -7.56 -8.40 1.91
CA ASP A 87 -7.05 -8.64 3.28
C ASP A 87 -8.24 -8.97 4.21
N PRO A 88 -8.11 -9.98 5.09
CA PRO A 88 -9.15 -10.32 6.06
C PRO A 88 -9.73 -9.12 6.84
N MET A 89 -8.94 -8.07 7.08
CA MET A 89 -9.41 -6.85 7.75
C MET A 89 -10.40 -6.05 6.91
N HIS A 90 -10.26 -6.07 5.59
CA HIS A 90 -11.15 -5.37 4.65
C HIS A 90 -12.47 -6.12 4.49
N ALA A 91 -12.42 -7.44 4.72
CA ALA A 91 -13.58 -8.31 4.73
C ALA A 91 -14.37 -8.29 6.05
N ALA A 92 -13.87 -7.63 7.10
CA ALA A 92 -14.56 -7.51 8.37
C ALA A 92 -15.92 -6.81 8.22
N LEU A 93 -16.94 -7.30 8.94
CA LEU A 93 -18.33 -6.85 8.74
C LEU A 93 -18.48 -5.33 8.94
N ASN A 94 -17.87 -4.78 9.99
CA ASN A 94 -17.90 -3.35 10.29
C ASN A 94 -17.31 -2.50 9.14
N VAL A 95 -16.20 -2.94 8.56
CA VAL A 95 -15.52 -2.28 7.44
C VAL A 95 -16.37 -2.36 6.18
N ARG A 96 -16.90 -3.55 5.86
CA ARG A 96 -17.77 -3.77 4.70
C ARG A 96 -19.05 -2.93 4.76
N LEU A 97 -19.71 -2.89 5.92
CA LEU A 97 -20.92 -2.09 6.12
C LEU A 97 -20.63 -0.59 5.98
N TRP A 98 -19.51 -0.12 6.53
CA TRP A 98 -19.12 1.27 6.39
C TRP A 98 -18.82 1.62 4.92
N CYS A 99 -18.07 0.77 4.20
CA CYS A 99 -17.79 0.97 2.78
C CYS A 99 -19.06 0.92 1.93
N LEU A 100 -20.01 0.04 2.24
CA LEU A 100 -21.29 -0.03 1.54
C LEU A 100 -22.04 1.30 1.57
N TYR A 101 -21.99 2.01 2.69
CA TYR A 101 -22.68 3.29 2.87
C TYR A 101 -21.87 4.51 2.40
N ASN A 102 -20.54 4.47 2.52
CA ASN A 102 -19.66 5.63 2.28
C ASN A 102 -18.88 5.55 0.97
N CYS A 103 -18.86 4.40 0.30
CA CYS A 103 -18.11 4.15 -0.95
C CYS A 103 -19.07 3.59 -2.01
N PRO A 104 -19.87 4.46 -2.69
CA PRO A 104 -20.93 4.01 -3.60
C PRO A 104 -20.42 3.18 -4.79
N GLN A 105 -19.14 3.33 -5.15
CA GLN A 105 -18.48 2.61 -6.23
C GLN A 105 -17.36 1.69 -5.71
N ASN A 106 -17.62 0.95 -4.63
CA ASN A 106 -16.65 -0.03 -4.10
C ASN A 106 -16.53 -1.25 -5.03
N LEU A 107 -15.34 -1.45 -5.60
CA LEU A 107 -15.05 -2.57 -6.49
C LEU A 107 -14.81 -3.85 -5.68
N LYS A 108 -15.43 -4.94 -6.12
CA LYS A 108 -15.17 -6.27 -5.55
C LYS A 108 -13.94 -6.87 -6.22
N THR A 109 -12.92 -7.13 -5.42
CA THR A 109 -11.68 -7.75 -5.89
C THR A 109 -11.84 -9.27 -5.87
N PRO A 110 -11.32 -10.01 -6.86
CA PRO A 110 -11.19 -11.47 -6.77
C PRO A 110 -10.19 -11.87 -5.68
N PRO A 111 -10.39 -13.00 -4.96
CA PRO A 111 -9.43 -13.50 -4.00
C PRO A 111 -8.04 -13.70 -4.62
N GLN A 112 -6.98 -13.53 -3.83
CA GLN A 112 -5.59 -13.86 -4.23
C GLN A 112 -5.13 -13.22 -5.55
N SER A 113 -5.52 -11.97 -5.83
CA SER A 113 -5.16 -11.26 -7.06
C SER A 113 -4.21 -10.08 -6.79
N PRO A 114 -2.96 -10.34 -6.36
CA PRO A 114 -1.98 -9.29 -6.12
C PRO A 114 -1.68 -8.47 -7.37
N ASP A 115 -1.77 -9.10 -8.55
CA ASP A 115 -1.64 -8.48 -9.87
C ASP A 115 -2.60 -7.30 -10.10
N LEU A 116 -3.71 -7.25 -9.36
CA LEU A 116 -4.70 -6.17 -9.43
C LEU A 116 -4.43 -5.03 -8.45
N ASN A 117 -3.45 -5.16 -7.55
CA ASN A 117 -3.14 -4.14 -6.57
C ASN A 117 -2.01 -3.20 -7.06
N PRO A 118 -2.35 -2.03 -7.65
CA PRO A 118 -1.35 -1.14 -8.23
C PRO A 118 -0.41 -0.52 -7.19
N ILE A 119 -0.81 -0.47 -5.91
CA ILE A 119 -0.03 0.20 -4.87
C ILE A 119 1.28 -0.53 -4.54
N GLU A 120 1.37 -1.83 -4.81
CA GLU A 120 2.60 -2.62 -4.63
C GLU A 120 3.77 -2.04 -5.46
N HIS A 121 3.47 -1.47 -6.63
CA HIS A 121 4.48 -0.80 -7.43
C HIS A 121 4.97 0.52 -6.79
N ILE A 122 4.06 1.28 -6.17
CA ILE A 122 4.42 2.51 -5.46
C ILE A 122 5.22 2.19 -4.21
N TRP A 123 4.84 1.15 -3.50
CA TRP A 123 5.55 0.59 -2.37
C TRP A 123 6.99 0.22 -2.72
N ARG A 124 7.19 -0.49 -3.83
CA ARG A 124 8.53 -0.81 -4.33
C ARG A 124 9.36 0.43 -4.67
N GLU A 125 8.75 1.41 -5.33
CA GLU A 125 9.41 2.68 -5.68
C GLU A 125 9.83 3.45 -4.41
N LEU A 126 8.94 3.54 -3.41
CA LEU A 126 9.23 4.18 -2.14
C LEU A 126 10.38 3.49 -1.41
N GLU A 127 10.40 2.15 -1.40
CA GLU A 127 11.48 1.37 -0.78
C GLU A 127 12.83 1.66 -1.43
N VAL A 128 12.89 1.72 -2.76
CA VAL A 128 14.12 2.04 -3.50
C VAL A 128 14.61 3.44 -3.19
N ARG A 129 13.71 4.41 -3.07
CA ARG A 129 14.03 5.80 -2.73
C ARG A 129 14.54 5.93 -1.30
N VAL A 130 13.82 5.40 -0.33
CA VAL A 130 14.19 5.42 1.10
C VAL A 130 15.56 4.76 1.32
N ARG A 131 15.88 3.69 0.60
CA ARG A 131 17.19 3.01 0.69
C ARG A 131 18.39 3.86 0.26
N LYS A 132 18.18 4.97 -0.45
CA LYS A 132 19.25 5.92 -0.81
C LYS A 132 19.66 6.80 0.36
N HIS A 133 18.82 6.88 1.39
CA HIS A 133 19.07 7.69 2.59
C HIS A 133 19.73 6.86 3.69
N ASP A 134 20.61 7.49 4.47
CA ASP A 134 21.24 6.86 5.63
C ASP A 134 20.37 7.03 6.89
N VAL A 135 19.30 6.24 6.97
CA VAL A 135 18.33 6.28 8.07
C VAL A 135 18.82 5.44 9.25
N LYS A 136 18.77 5.98 10.46
CA LYS A 136 19.25 5.32 11.69
C LYS A 136 18.16 5.14 12.73
N THR A 137 17.17 6.03 12.75
CA THR A 137 16.07 6.00 13.72
C THR A 137 14.71 5.79 13.06
N LYS A 138 13.72 5.40 13.86
CA LYS A 138 12.33 5.26 13.41
C LYS A 138 11.77 6.61 12.92
N ILE A 139 12.04 7.69 13.64
CA ILE A 139 11.57 9.04 13.30
C ILE A 139 12.17 9.50 11.97
N GLU A 140 13.48 9.31 11.78
CA GLU A 140 14.13 9.60 10.50
C GLU A 140 13.52 8.78 9.35
N LEU A 141 13.15 7.51 9.61
CA LEU A 141 12.50 6.67 8.60
C LEU A 141 11.14 7.24 8.20
N GLU A 142 10.30 7.63 9.16
CA GLU A 142 8.99 8.23 8.90
C GLU A 142 9.12 9.53 8.12
N THR A 143 10.07 10.40 8.50
CA THR A 143 10.34 11.67 7.81
C THR A 143 10.76 11.44 6.36
N VAL A 144 11.78 10.61 6.13
CA VAL A 144 12.27 10.30 4.77
C VAL A 144 11.18 9.64 3.93
N MET A 145 10.36 8.76 4.52
CA MET A 145 9.23 8.16 3.82
C MET A 145 8.19 9.18 3.40
N MET A 146 7.83 10.14 4.25
CA MET A 146 6.91 11.22 3.88
C MET A 146 7.48 12.10 2.76
N GLU A 147 8.76 12.48 2.87
CA GLU A 147 9.45 13.30 1.85
C GLU A 147 9.53 12.59 0.50
N GLU A 148 9.92 11.32 0.49
CA GLU A 148 9.99 10.55 -0.76
C GLU A 148 8.61 10.25 -1.32
N TRP A 149 7.61 10.03 -0.47
CA TRP A 149 6.23 9.82 -0.89
C TRP A 149 5.70 11.01 -1.67
N ILE A 150 5.83 12.24 -1.16
CA ILE A 150 5.36 13.43 -1.89
C ILE A 150 6.15 13.70 -3.18
N ASN A 151 7.38 13.19 -3.28
CA ASN A 151 8.26 13.34 -4.44
C ASN A 151 8.07 12.25 -5.51
N ILE A 152 7.19 11.26 -5.29
CA ILE A 152 6.83 10.30 -6.34
C ILE A 152 5.91 10.98 -7.34
N ASP A 153 6.30 10.93 -8.60
CA ASP A 153 5.59 11.59 -9.70
C ASP A 153 4.17 11.02 -9.87
N ALA A 154 3.18 11.92 -9.91
CA ALA A 154 1.78 11.59 -10.17
C ALA A 154 1.58 10.90 -11.54
N GLU A 155 2.48 11.07 -12.50
CA GLU A 155 2.43 10.35 -13.77
C GLU A 155 2.64 8.83 -13.57
N ILE A 156 3.36 8.40 -12.52
CA ILE A 156 3.47 6.98 -12.15
C ILE A 156 2.11 6.46 -11.68
N THR A 157 1.47 7.16 -10.74
CA THR A 157 0.17 6.72 -10.19
C THR A 157 -0.92 6.73 -11.26
N LYS A 158 -0.91 7.73 -12.15
CA LYS A 158 -1.80 7.81 -13.31
C LYS A 158 -1.63 6.63 -14.26
N LYS A 159 -0.40 6.25 -14.60
CA LYS A 159 -0.13 5.06 -15.45
C LYS A 159 -0.62 3.78 -14.78
N LEU A 160 -0.38 3.63 -13.48
CA LEU A 160 -0.84 2.47 -12.72
C LEU A 160 -2.37 2.36 -12.69
N VAL A 161 -3.07 3.44 -12.36
CA VAL A 161 -4.55 3.44 -12.35
C VAL A 161 -5.13 3.22 -13.75
N LYS A 162 -4.55 3.83 -14.79
CA LYS A 162 -4.94 3.58 -16.18
C LYS A 162 -4.67 2.15 -16.66
N SER A 163 -3.78 1.43 -16.00
CA SER A 163 -3.49 0.02 -16.33
C SER A 163 -4.55 -0.94 -15.78
N ILE A 164 -5.37 -0.53 -14.79
CA ILE A 164 -6.35 -1.39 -14.11
C ILE A 164 -7.31 -2.09 -15.08
N PRO A 165 -7.94 -1.41 -16.07
CA PRO A 165 -8.78 -2.11 -17.04
C PRO A 165 -8.04 -3.22 -17.79
N LYS A 166 -6.78 -2.99 -18.20
CA LYS A 166 -5.97 -4.00 -18.88
C LYS A 166 -5.60 -5.17 -17.97
N ARG A 167 -5.30 -4.90 -16.70
CA ARG A 167 -5.02 -5.94 -15.69
C ARG A 167 -6.26 -6.81 -15.46
N LEU A 168 -7.44 -6.19 -15.34
CA LEU A 168 -8.72 -6.89 -15.22
C LEU A 168 -9.00 -7.76 -16.45
N THR A 169 -8.81 -7.24 -17.67
CA THR A 169 -8.94 -8.03 -18.90
C THR A 169 -7.99 -9.23 -18.89
N ALA A 170 -6.73 -9.04 -18.51
CA ALA A 170 -5.76 -10.14 -18.44
C ALA A 170 -6.18 -11.22 -17.42
N VAL A 171 -6.73 -10.84 -16.26
CA VAL A 171 -7.26 -11.80 -15.28
C VAL A 171 -8.46 -12.57 -15.84
N VAL A 172 -9.35 -11.90 -16.58
CA VAL A 172 -10.51 -12.54 -17.23
C VAL A 172 -10.05 -13.52 -18.32
N GLU A 173 -9.12 -13.11 -19.18
CA GLU A 173 -8.53 -13.95 -20.23
C GLU A 173 -7.80 -15.16 -19.64
N ALA A 174 -7.07 -14.95 -18.54
CA ALA A 174 -6.43 -15.99 -17.76
C ALA A 174 -7.42 -16.81 -16.91
N LYS A 175 -8.74 -16.58 -16.99
CA LYS A 175 -9.77 -17.30 -16.20
C LYS A 175 -9.49 -17.30 -14.69
N GLY A 176 -8.92 -16.22 -14.18
CA GLY A 176 -8.53 -16.08 -12.77
C GLY A 176 -7.16 -16.63 -12.40
N TYR A 177 -6.39 -17.18 -13.36
CA TYR A 177 -5.00 -17.56 -13.14
C TYR A 177 -4.07 -16.33 -13.10
N PRO A 178 -2.85 -16.46 -12.50
CA PRO A 178 -1.88 -15.37 -12.43
C PRO A 178 -1.53 -14.78 -13.80
N THR A 179 -1.29 -13.48 -13.81
CA THR A 179 -0.94 -12.69 -14.98
C THR A 179 0.50 -12.18 -14.87
N LYS A 180 0.95 -11.41 -15.85
CA LYS A 180 2.30 -10.82 -15.89
C LYS A 180 2.47 -9.56 -15.00
N TYR A 181 1.41 -9.12 -14.33
CA TYR A 181 1.33 -7.83 -13.65
C TYR A 181 1.67 -7.90 -12.16
#